data_AF-A0A7S6S8K5-F1
#
_entry.id   AF-A0A7S6S8K5-F1
#
_cell.length_a   1.000
_cell.length_b   1.000
_cell.length_c   1.000
_cell.angle_alpha   90.00
_cell.angle_beta   90.00
_cell.angle_gamma   90.00
#
_symmetry.space_group_name_H-M   'P 1'
#
loop_
_entity.id
_entity.type
_entity.pdbx_description
1 polymer ?
#
loop_
_entity_poly.entity_id
_entity_poly.type
_entity_poly.pdbx_seq_one_letter_code
_entity_poly.pdbx_strand_id
1 'polypeptide(L)'
;MKKLISALLLCLNFGFAHAAGPYDGIWTIDDLPEAGYLMTSENSGRLIFVGLNPPDLDGNRRWGASWGDIKDGAVRLTRLINDNIDAVTDVVFTSPTTLTLTQKSCRPINPSYVCSLPNGVPFAATKIW
;
A
#
# COMPACT_ATOMS: atom_id res chain seq x y z
N MET A 1 -40.62 -17.23 -21.13
CA MET A 1 -39.26 -17.60 -21.56
C MET A 1 -38.39 -16.39 -21.93
N LYS A 2 -38.85 -15.43 -22.75
CA LYS A 2 -38.03 -14.25 -23.12
C LYS A 2 -37.61 -13.35 -21.94
N LYS A 3 -38.44 -13.20 -20.90
CA LYS A 3 -38.13 -12.40 -19.70
C LYS A 3 -37.03 -13.01 -18.81
N LEU A 4 -36.85 -14.34 -18.86
CA LEU A 4 -35.79 -15.04 -18.10
C LEU A 4 -34.41 -14.85 -18.74
N ILE A 5 -34.37 -14.75 -20.08
CA ILE A 5 -33.12 -14.54 -20.83
C ILE A 5 -32.56 -13.13 -20.57
N SER A 6 -33.41 -12.10 -20.49
CA SER A 6 -32.97 -10.73 -20.16
C SER A 6 -32.43 -10.60 -18.73
N ALA A 7 -32.96 -11.37 -17.77
CA ALA A 7 -32.44 -11.38 -16.40
C ALA A 7 -31.07 -12.08 -16.31
N LEU A 8 -30.85 -13.13 -17.11
CA LEU A 8 -29.59 -13.87 -17.14
C LEU A 8 -28.45 -13.07 -17.80
N LEU A 9 -28.76 -12.20 -18.77
CA LEU A 9 -27.75 -11.34 -19.41
C LEU A 9 -27.24 -10.20 -18.51
N LEU A 10 -28.03 -9.72 -17.53
CA LEU A 10 -27.55 -8.71 -16.58
C LEU A 10 -26.48 -9.27 -15.62
N CYS A 11 -26.49 -10.57 -15.35
CA CYS A 11 -25.49 -11.24 -14.52
C CYS A 11 -24.16 -11.52 -15.26
N LEU A 12 -24.06 -11.27 -16.57
CA LEU A 12 -22.85 -11.53 -17.36
C LEU A 12 -21.91 -10.32 -17.43
N ASN A 13 -22.29 -9.17 -16.87
CA ASN A 13 -21.42 -8.01 -16.70
C ASN A 13 -20.63 -8.09 -15.37
N PHE A 14 -20.04 -9.25 -15.07
CA PHE A 14 -18.94 -9.28 -14.11
C PHE A 14 -17.74 -8.65 -14.79
N GLY A 15 -17.67 -7.31 -14.72
CA GLY A 15 -16.44 -6.60 -15.06
C GLY A 15 -15.32 -7.19 -14.20
N PHE A 16 -14.29 -7.73 -14.85
CA PHE A 16 -13.08 -8.17 -14.18
C PHE A 16 -12.43 -6.94 -13.54
N ALA A 17 -12.74 -6.68 -12.27
CA ALA A 17 -12.00 -5.72 -11.47
C ALA A 17 -10.56 -6.24 -11.35
N HIS A 18 -9.63 -5.55 -12.02
CA HIS A 18 -8.21 -5.93 -12.05
C HIS A 18 -7.47 -5.64 -10.74
N ALA A 19 -8.10 -4.89 -9.83
CA ALA A 19 -7.68 -4.65 -8.46
C ALA A 19 -8.84 -5.09 -7.55
N ALA A 20 -8.75 -6.32 -7.04
CA ALA A 20 -9.72 -6.87 -6.10
C ALA A 20 -9.05 -7.81 -5.08
N GLY A 21 -7.78 -7.57 -4.77
CA GLY A 21 -7.14 -8.29 -3.68
C GLY A 21 -7.81 -7.96 -2.34
N PRO A 22 -7.83 -8.88 -1.36
CA PRO A 22 -8.43 -8.63 -0.04
C PRO A 22 -7.82 -7.41 0.67
N TYR A 23 -6.61 -7.03 0.27
CA TYR A 23 -5.87 -5.92 0.85
C TYR A 23 -5.96 -4.64 0.03
N ASP A 24 -6.67 -4.59 -1.10
CA ASP A 24 -6.81 -3.37 -1.90
C ASP A 24 -7.56 -2.29 -1.11
N GLY A 25 -7.11 -1.05 -1.27
CA GLY A 25 -7.73 0.09 -0.60
C GLY A 25 -6.77 1.19 -0.21
N ILE A 26 -7.30 2.16 0.52
CA ILE A 26 -6.55 3.28 1.12
C ILE A 26 -6.45 3.03 2.62
N TRP A 27 -5.27 3.28 3.17
CA TRP A 27 -4.93 3.04 4.57
C TRP A 27 -4.35 4.30 5.19
N THR A 28 -4.53 4.42 6.50
CA THR A 28 -3.89 5.43 7.34
C THR A 28 -3.06 4.75 8.41
N ILE A 29 -1.94 5.36 8.78
CA ILE A 29 -1.14 4.93 9.94
C ILE A 29 -1.79 5.53 11.19
N ASP A 30 -2.19 4.68 12.14
CA ASP A 30 -3.09 5.09 13.22
C ASP A 30 -2.47 6.18 14.12
N ASP A 31 -1.19 6.04 14.48
CA ASP A 31 -0.46 6.96 15.36
C ASP A 31 0.33 8.05 14.60
N LEU A 32 0.23 8.08 13.27
CA LEU A 32 0.96 9.03 12.41
C LEU A 32 0.07 9.55 11.27
N PRO A 33 -1.04 10.25 11.56
CA PRO A 33 -1.95 10.77 10.53
C PRO A 33 -1.26 11.76 9.58
N GLU A 34 -0.23 12.47 10.05
CA GLU A 34 0.56 13.37 9.21
C GLU A 34 1.44 12.65 8.18
N ALA A 35 1.74 11.36 8.41
CA ALA A 35 2.48 10.53 7.47
C ALA A 35 1.72 10.23 6.18
N GLY A 36 0.45 10.69 6.07
CA GLY A 36 -0.32 10.64 4.84
C GLY A 36 -1.06 9.32 4.65
N TYR A 37 -1.40 9.05 3.40
CA TYR A 37 -2.17 7.88 3.01
C TYR A 37 -1.29 6.86 2.30
N LEU A 38 -1.64 5.60 2.51
CA LEU A 38 -1.06 4.46 1.81
C LEU A 38 -2.14 3.89 0.91
N MET A 39 -1.80 3.53 -0.31
CA MET A 39 -2.69 2.85 -1.25
C MET A 39 -2.07 1.51 -1.61
N THR A 40 -2.88 0.47 -1.54
CA THR A 40 -2.51 -0.88 -1.95
C THR A 40 -3.33 -1.29 -3.16
N SER A 41 -2.66 -1.93 -4.10
CA SER A 41 -3.30 -2.60 -5.22
C SER A 41 -2.60 -3.93 -5.47
N GLU A 42 -3.39 -4.99 -5.52
CA GLU A 42 -2.93 -6.35 -5.64
C GLU A 42 -3.42 -6.95 -6.97
N ASN A 43 -2.53 -7.70 -7.62
CA ASN A 43 -2.89 -8.56 -8.73
C ASN A 43 -2.14 -9.90 -8.60
N SER A 44 -2.90 -10.99 -8.47
CA SER A 44 -2.36 -12.36 -8.45
C SER A 44 -1.26 -12.56 -7.39
N GLY A 45 -1.48 -12.03 -6.18
CA GLY A 45 -0.53 -12.10 -5.06
C GLY A 45 0.63 -11.11 -5.14
N ARG A 46 0.75 -10.30 -6.20
CA ARG A 46 1.70 -9.18 -6.23
C ARG A 46 1.04 -7.91 -5.73
N LEU A 47 1.64 -7.29 -4.72
CA LEU A 47 1.19 -6.03 -4.14
C LEU A 47 2.02 -4.87 -4.68
N ILE A 48 1.34 -3.81 -5.12
CA ILE A 48 1.89 -2.47 -5.28
C ILE A 48 1.42 -1.65 -4.09
N PHE A 49 2.37 -0.97 -3.46
CA PHE A 49 2.15 -0.14 -2.29
C PHE A 49 2.65 1.27 -2.59
N VAL A 50 1.74 2.24 -2.56
CA VAL A 50 2.00 3.65 -2.88
C VAL A 50 1.77 4.47 -1.62
N GLY A 51 2.80 5.18 -1.15
CA GLY A 51 2.72 6.02 0.05
C GLY A 51 2.91 7.48 -0.31
N LEU A 52 2.07 8.36 0.23
CA LEU A 52 2.36 9.78 0.27
C LEU A 52 3.29 10.03 1.46
N ASN A 53 4.55 10.33 1.22
CA ASN A 53 5.49 10.54 2.32
C ASN A 53 5.10 11.78 3.15
N PRO A 54 5.52 11.83 4.44
CA PRO A 54 5.50 13.07 5.21
C PRO A 54 6.18 14.22 4.44
N PRO A 55 5.86 15.49 4.76
CA PRO A 55 6.56 16.62 4.16
C PRO A 55 8.07 16.52 4.36
N ASP A 56 8.84 16.77 3.30
CA ASP A 56 10.28 16.91 3.37
C ASP A 56 10.68 18.28 3.94
N LEU A 57 11.99 18.56 4.05
CA LEU A 57 12.50 19.83 4.57
C LEU A 57 12.07 21.07 3.76
N ASP A 58 11.68 20.88 2.49
CA ASP A 58 11.13 21.92 1.62
C ASP A 58 9.60 22.11 1.78
N GLY A 59 8.98 21.36 2.70
CA GLY A 59 7.54 21.35 2.96
C GLY A 59 6.72 20.59 1.92
N ASN A 60 7.35 20.01 0.89
CA ASN A 60 6.64 19.28 -0.15
C ASN A 60 6.43 17.83 0.25
N ARG A 61 5.25 17.30 -0.08
CA ARG A 61 4.98 15.85 0.01
C ARG A 61 5.23 15.20 -1.33
N ARG A 62 5.79 14.00 -1.30
CA ARG A 62 6.16 13.24 -2.50
C ARG A 62 5.58 11.84 -2.41
N TRP A 63 5.17 11.31 -3.56
CA TRP A 63 4.70 9.94 -3.67
C TRP A 63 5.88 8.99 -3.85
N GLY A 64 5.87 7.91 -3.07
CA GLY A 64 6.74 6.76 -3.25
C GLY A 64 5.91 5.53 -3.64
N ALA A 65 6.50 4.65 -4.44
CA ALA A 65 5.93 3.37 -4.79
C ALA A 65 6.93 2.24 -4.49
N SER A 66 6.40 1.17 -3.94
CA SER A 66 7.12 -0.06 -3.63
C SER A 66 6.26 -1.26 -4.00
N TRP A 67 6.87 -2.42 -4.11
CA TRP A 67 6.17 -3.64 -4.49
C TRP A 67 6.76 -4.86 -3.80
N GLY A 68 5.97 -5.92 -3.74
CA GLY A 68 6.43 -7.22 -3.30
C GLY A 68 5.37 -8.28 -3.55
N ASP A 69 5.76 -9.54 -3.42
CA ASP A 69 4.82 -10.65 -3.52
C ASP A 69 4.33 -11.03 -2.11
N ILE A 70 3.02 -11.19 -1.97
CA ILE A 70 2.36 -11.59 -0.73
C ILE A 70 2.60 -13.08 -0.52
N LYS A 71 3.02 -13.43 0.69
CA LYS A 71 3.15 -14.80 1.16
C LYS A 71 2.63 -14.89 2.58
N ASP A 72 1.61 -15.72 2.80
CA ASP A 72 1.01 -15.96 4.12
C ASP A 72 0.58 -14.67 4.85
N GLY A 73 0.00 -13.71 4.10
CA GLY A 73 -0.44 -12.42 4.64
C GLY A 73 0.69 -11.42 4.93
N ALA A 74 1.93 -11.73 4.57
CA ALA A 74 3.07 -10.85 4.71
C ALA A 74 3.68 -10.49 3.35
N VAL A 75 4.30 -9.31 3.26
CA VAL A 75 5.01 -8.86 2.06
C VAL A 75 6.22 -8.03 2.46
N ARG A 76 7.35 -8.31 1.80
CA ARG A 76 8.55 -7.49 1.85
C ARG A 76 8.48 -6.51 0.69
N LEU A 77 8.22 -5.25 1.00
CA LEU A 77 8.19 -4.18 0.02
C LEU A 77 9.61 -3.76 -0.34
N THR A 78 9.90 -3.82 -1.63
CA THR A 78 11.12 -3.30 -2.25
C THR A 78 10.77 -2.11 -3.11
N ARG A 79 11.68 -1.13 -3.17
CA ARG A 79 11.46 0.12 -3.88
C ARG A 79 11.19 -0.13 -5.37
N LEU A 80 10.14 0.54 -5.89
CA LEU A 80 9.88 0.65 -7.32
C LEU A 80 10.28 2.04 -7.82
N ILE A 81 9.69 3.09 -7.23
CA ILE A 81 9.94 4.50 -7.55
C ILE A 81 9.94 5.27 -6.22
N ASN A 82 10.98 6.05 -5.97
CA ASN A 82 11.00 6.96 -4.82
C ASN A 82 11.82 8.18 -5.21
N ASP A 83 11.36 9.37 -4.83
CA ASP A 83 12.02 10.62 -5.21
C ASP A 83 13.38 10.79 -4.51
N ASN A 84 13.62 10.19 -3.32
CA ASN A 84 14.87 10.47 -2.58
C ASN A 84 15.39 9.39 -1.62
N ILE A 85 14.73 8.23 -1.46
CA ILE A 85 15.21 7.16 -0.56
C ILE A 85 15.16 5.77 -1.19
N ASP A 86 16.05 4.90 -0.73
CA ASP A 86 15.99 3.45 -0.88
C ASP A 86 15.53 2.82 0.44
N ALA A 87 14.27 2.45 0.51
CA ALA A 87 13.64 1.91 1.71
C ALA A 87 13.13 0.49 1.48
N VAL A 88 13.20 -0.30 2.54
CA VAL A 88 12.71 -1.67 2.60
C VAL A 88 11.75 -1.75 3.78
N THR A 89 10.52 -2.19 3.53
CA THR A 89 9.46 -2.24 4.54
C THR A 89 8.85 -3.62 4.56
N ASP A 90 8.74 -4.22 5.75
CA ASP A 90 7.92 -5.41 5.95
C ASP A 90 6.49 -4.96 6.27
N VAL A 91 5.52 -5.55 5.60
CA VAL A 91 4.09 -5.36 5.87
C VAL A 91 3.48 -6.71 6.22
N VAL A 92 2.74 -6.76 7.32
CA VAL A 92 2.00 -7.94 7.77
C VAL A 92 0.53 -7.55 7.89
N PHE A 93 -0.31 -8.11 7.04
CA PHE A 93 -1.76 -7.93 7.13
C PHE A 93 -2.30 -8.79 8.27
N THR A 94 -2.88 -8.17 9.29
CA THR A 94 -3.48 -8.87 10.44
C THR A 94 -4.96 -9.16 10.20
N SER A 95 -5.60 -8.44 9.28
CA SER A 95 -6.94 -8.71 8.75
C SER A 95 -7.10 -8.05 7.37
N PRO A 96 -8.25 -8.22 6.69
CA PRO A 96 -8.54 -7.47 5.47
C PRO A 96 -8.55 -5.94 5.64
N THR A 97 -8.63 -5.43 6.89
CA THR A 97 -8.75 -3.99 7.19
C THR A 97 -7.68 -3.48 8.15
N THR A 98 -6.74 -4.31 8.61
CA THR A 98 -5.67 -3.91 9.53
C THR A 98 -4.33 -4.52 9.11
N LEU A 99 -3.25 -3.76 9.27
CA LEU A 99 -1.90 -4.22 9.01
C LEU A 99 -0.89 -3.64 9.99
N THR A 100 0.30 -4.23 10.02
CA THR A 100 1.49 -3.69 10.67
C THR A 100 2.56 -3.46 9.62
N LEU A 101 3.14 -2.26 9.61
CA LEU A 101 4.26 -1.88 8.74
C LEU A 101 5.52 -1.66 9.58
N THR A 102 6.65 -2.21 9.14
CA THR A 102 7.94 -2.07 9.82
C THR A 102 9.01 -1.71 8.81
N GLN A 103 9.55 -0.49 8.89
CA GLN A 103 10.71 -0.12 8.08
C GLN A 103 11.92 -0.94 8.53
N LYS A 104 12.54 -1.70 7.61
CA LYS A 104 13.72 -2.51 7.90
C LYS A 104 15.00 -1.74 7.64
N SER A 105 15.00 -0.95 6.59
CA SER A 105 16.08 -0.04 6.25
C SER A 105 15.54 1.16 5.50
N CYS A 106 16.19 2.30 5.66
CA CYS A 106 15.99 3.47 4.83
C CYS A 106 17.36 4.10 4.59
N ARG A 107 17.72 4.26 3.32
CA ARG A 107 18.95 4.88 2.87
C ARG A 107 18.59 6.08 2.00
N PRO A 108 18.90 7.30 2.42
CA PRO A 108 18.79 8.47 1.56
C PRO A 108 19.62 8.30 0.28
N ILE A 109 18.99 8.48 -0.87
CA ILE A 109 19.65 8.65 -2.17
C ILE A 109 20.13 10.10 -2.28
N ASN A 110 19.30 11.04 -1.81
CA ASN A 110 19.66 12.44 -1.64
C ASN A 110 20.23 12.66 -0.21
N PRO A 111 21.47 13.18 -0.06
CA PRO A 111 22.08 13.40 1.24
C PRO A 111 21.31 14.34 2.17
N SER A 112 20.48 15.23 1.61
CA SER A 112 19.67 16.17 2.38
C SER A 112 18.35 15.56 2.88
N TYR A 113 18.01 14.34 2.46
CA TYR A 113 16.80 13.65 2.90
C TYR A 113 17.02 12.94 4.23
N VAL A 114 16.06 13.05 5.14
CA VAL A 114 16.06 12.35 6.43
C VAL A 114 14.92 11.35 6.45
N CYS A 115 15.25 10.08 6.72
CA CYS A 115 14.25 9.04 6.91
C CYS A 115 13.39 9.33 8.15
N SER A 116 12.13 9.70 7.94
CA SER A 116 11.23 10.14 9.01
C SER A 116 10.77 9.01 9.93
N LEU A 117 10.76 7.77 9.44
CA LEU A 117 10.39 6.59 10.23
C LEU A 117 11.64 5.87 10.76
N PRO A 118 11.66 5.45 12.04
CA PRO A 118 12.74 4.64 12.60
C PRO A 118 12.72 3.20 12.06
N ASN A 119 13.90 2.61 11.87
CA ASN A 119 14.02 1.21 11.50
C ASN A 119 13.66 0.29 12.67
N GLY A 120 12.95 -0.81 12.38
CA GLY A 120 12.61 -1.86 13.33
C GLY A 120 11.38 -1.57 14.19
N VAL A 121 10.80 -0.37 14.09
CA VAL A 121 9.58 -0.01 14.84
C VAL A 121 8.35 -0.40 14.02
N PRO A 122 7.43 -1.20 14.58
CA PRO A 122 6.16 -1.51 13.94
C PRO A 122 5.17 -0.34 14.12
N PHE A 123 4.44 -0.03 13.06
CA PHE A 123 3.32 0.90 13.07
C PHE A 123 2.05 0.18 12.64
N ALA A 124 0.95 0.42 13.35
CA ALA A 124 -0.36 -0.07 12.95
C ALA A 124 -0.96 0.83 11.87
N ALA A 125 -1.67 0.23 10.92
CA ALA A 125 -2.45 0.96 9.95
C ALA A 125 -3.81 0.30 9.72
N THR A 126 -4.81 1.15 9.50
CA THR A 126 -6.20 0.76 9.30
C THR A 126 -6.67 1.17 7.90
N LYS A 127 -7.42 0.29 7.25
CA LYS A 127 -8.05 0.57 5.95
C LYS A 127 -9.22 1.53 6.16
N ILE A 128 -9.25 2.60 5.37
CA ILE A 128 -10.26 3.66 5.43
C ILE A 128 -11.13 3.75 4.17
N TRP A 129 -10.71 3.09 3.08
CA TRP A 129 -11.48 2.98 1.84
C TRP A 129 -11.15 1.66 1.12
#